data_AF-A0A5J4RPT5-F1
#
_entry.id   AF-A0A5J4RPT5-F1
#
_cell.length_a   1.000
_cell.length_b   1.000
_cell.length_c   1.000
_cell.angle_alpha   90.00
_cell.angle_beta   90.00
_cell.angle_gamma   90.00
#
_symmetry.space_group_name_H-M   'P 1'
#
loop_
_entity.id
_entity.type
_entity.pdbx_description
1 polymer ?
#
loop_
_entity_poly.entity_id
_entity_poly.type
_entity_poly.pdbx_seq_one_letter_code
_entity_poly.pdbx_strand_id
1 'polypeptide(L)'
;MKALLEKDGIRSFTAEVTMITSQGILLYVNGHEYYLSHEKFPWFHNAKVADVLAVEMLDEESLRWESLDVDLHLDSLIHPERYPLIAI
;
A
#
# COMPACT_ATOMS: atom_id res chain seq x y z
N MET A 1 -7.57 18.57 13.74
CA MET A 1 -7.69 17.57 14.82
C MET A 1 -8.15 16.27 14.19
N LYS A 2 -7.23 15.32 13.94
CA LYS A 2 -7.60 13.97 13.47
C LYS A 2 -8.10 13.23 14.72
N ALA A 3 -9.36 12.81 14.72
CA ALA A 3 -9.97 12.17 15.86
C ALA A 3 -9.14 10.94 16.25
N LEU A 4 -8.72 10.92 17.52
CA LEU A 4 -8.23 9.72 18.21
C LEU A 4 -9.42 8.76 18.27
N LEU A 5 -9.47 7.81 17.34
CA LEU A 5 -10.34 6.66 17.43
C LEU A 5 -9.67 5.64 18.36
N GLU A 6 -9.77 5.87 19.66
CA GLU A 6 -9.73 4.76 20.62
C GLU A 6 -11.07 4.04 20.49
N LYS A 7 -11.06 2.91 19.76
CA LYS A 7 -12.20 1.99 19.69
C LYS A 7 -11.76 0.69 20.32
N ASP A 8 -12.44 0.31 21.40
CA ASP A 8 -12.28 -0.91 22.20
C ASP A 8 -11.67 -2.09 21.43
N GLY A 9 -10.50 -2.57 21.86
CA GLY A 9 -10.00 -3.94 21.63
C GLY A 9 -9.91 -4.48 20.19
N ILE A 10 -10.08 -3.66 19.16
CA ILE A 10 -9.90 -4.06 17.76
C ILE A 10 -8.48 -3.68 17.37
N ARG A 11 -7.65 -4.65 16.98
CA ARG A 11 -6.38 -4.36 16.31
C ARG A 11 -6.71 -3.62 15.01
N SER A 12 -6.61 -2.29 15.02
CA SER A 12 -6.74 -1.50 13.81
C SER A 12 -5.40 -1.55 13.08
N PHE A 13 -5.34 -2.35 12.02
CA PHE A 13 -4.22 -2.29 11.09
C PHE A 13 -4.32 -0.98 10.30
N THR A 14 -3.18 -0.32 10.12
CA THR A 14 -3.15 0.97 9.43
C THR A 14 -2.16 0.90 8.28
N ALA A 15 -2.60 1.36 7.11
CA ALA A 15 -1.77 1.61 5.95
C ALA A 15 -1.92 3.08 5.54
N GLU A 16 -0.80 3.72 5.20
CA GLU A 16 -0.78 5.09 4.72
C GLU A 16 0.33 5.26 3.68
N VAL A 17 0.01 5.92 2.56
CA VAL A 17 1.05 6.39 1.63
C VAL A 17 1.62 7.70 2.18
N THR A 18 2.89 7.69 2.54
CA THR A 18 3.56 8.84 3.18
C THR A 18 4.33 9.71 2.19
N MET A 19 4.73 9.15 1.05
CA MET A 19 5.45 9.87 0.00
C MET A 19 5.17 9.27 -1.38
N ILE A 20 5.08 10.15 -2.38
CA ILE A 20 5.04 9.78 -3.81
C ILE A 20 6.17 10.56 -4.49
N THR A 21 6.97 9.85 -5.28
CA THR A 21 8.09 10.42 -6.06
C THR A 21 7.95 10.01 -7.53
N SER A 22 8.82 10.53 -8.40
CA SER A 22 8.88 10.06 -9.79
C SER A 22 9.26 8.58 -9.94
N GLN A 23 9.90 7.97 -8.95
CA GLN A 23 10.47 6.62 -9.02
C GLN A 23 9.61 5.58 -8.29
N GLY A 24 8.67 6.00 -7.44
CA GLY A 24 7.94 5.09 -6.59
C GLY A 24 7.21 5.77 -5.43
N ILE A 25 6.68 4.91 -4.56
CA ILE A 25 5.83 5.27 -3.43
C ILE A 25 6.45 4.74 -2.14
N LEU A 26 6.37 5.52 -1.07
CA LEU A 26 6.66 5.06 0.29
C LEU A 26 5.34 4.78 1.02
N LEU A 27 5.18 3.54 1.46
CA LEU A 27 4.02 3.06 2.20
C LEU A 27 4.43 2.78 3.65
N TYR A 28 3.61 3.22 4.60
CA TYR A 28 3.76 2.91 6.02
C TYR A 28 2.65 1.95 6.43
N VAL A 29 3.01 0.74 6.86
CA VAL A 29 2.05 -0.28 7.34
C VAL A 29 2.50 -0.79 8.70
N ASN A 30 1.61 -0.70 9.69
CA ASN A 30 1.80 -1.29 11.02
C ASN A 30 3.17 -1.01 11.69
N GLY A 31 3.74 0.18 11.49
CA GLY A 31 5.05 0.53 12.07
C GLY A 31 6.25 0.43 11.12
N HIS A 32 6.05 -0.10 9.91
CA HIS A 32 7.11 -0.40 8.94
C HIS A 32 6.93 0.36 7.64
N GLU A 33 8.04 0.80 7.06
CA GLU A 33 8.06 1.44 5.74
C GLU A 33 8.41 0.45 4.64
N TYR A 34 7.68 0.53 3.53
CA TYR A 34 7.86 -0.27 2.33
C TYR A 34 7.98 0.66 1.11
N TYR A 35 9.03 0.48 0.32
CA TYR A 35 9.21 1.24 -0.92
C TYR A 35 8.73 0.44 -2.13
N LEU A 36 7.72 0.97 -2.82
CA LEU A 36 7.16 0.39 -4.04
C LEU A 36 7.71 1.15 -5.24
N SER A 37 8.69 0.58 -5.95
CA SER A 37 9.21 1.19 -7.18
C SER A 37 8.21 1.08 -8.32
N HIS A 38 8.08 2.13 -9.15
CA HIS A 38 7.23 2.08 -10.34
C HIS A 38 7.70 1.03 -11.37
N GLU A 39 8.96 0.61 -11.32
CA GLU A 39 9.46 -0.49 -12.16
C GLU A 39 8.82 -1.83 -11.77
N LYS A 40 8.65 -2.09 -10.47
CA LYS A 40 8.08 -3.35 -9.96
C LYS A 40 6.57 -3.30 -9.82
N PHE A 41 6.02 -2.11 -9.59
CA PHE A 41 4.60 -1.86 -9.39
C PHE A 41 4.10 -0.83 -10.42
N PRO A 42 4.03 -1.21 -11.71
CA PRO A 42 3.81 -0.26 -12.80
C PRO A 42 2.42 0.40 -12.80
N TRP A 43 1.43 -0.22 -12.14
CA TRP A 43 0.07 0.31 -12.04
C TRP A 43 0.01 1.70 -11.40
N PHE A 44 0.98 2.03 -10.54
CA PHE A 44 1.03 3.33 -9.88
C PHE A 44 1.64 4.45 -10.73
N HIS A 45 2.39 4.13 -11.80
CA HIS A 45 3.17 5.12 -12.55
C HIS A 45 2.31 6.25 -13.15
N ASN A 46 1.11 5.93 -13.63
CA ASN A 46 0.18 6.89 -14.25
C ASN A 46 -1.14 7.02 -13.46
N ALA A 47 -1.20 6.47 -12.24
CA ALA A 47 -2.37 6.56 -11.40
C ALA A 47 -2.58 8.00 -10.90
N LYS A 48 -3.83 8.40 -10.69
CA LYS A 48 -4.11 9.69 -10.05
C LYS A 48 -3.62 9.62 -8.62
N VAL A 49 -2.99 10.70 -8.15
CA VAL A 49 -2.51 10.81 -6.76
C VAL A 49 -3.61 10.45 -5.75
N ALA A 50 -4.85 10.89 -5.98
CA ALA A 50 -5.97 10.57 -5.10
C ALA A 50 -6.23 9.05 -4.99
N ASP A 51 -6.11 8.32 -6.08
CA ASP A 51 -6.31 6.87 -6.11
C ASP A 51 -5.12 6.15 -5.46
N VAL A 52 -3.89 6.65 -5.63
CA VAL A 52 -2.69 6.12 -4.95
C VAL A 52 -2.76 6.30 -3.43
N LEU A 53 -3.28 7.43 -2.96
CA LEU A 53 -3.40 7.70 -1.53
C LEU A 53 -4.53 6.91 -0.86
N ALA A 54 -5.48 6.36 -1.63
CA ALA A 54 -6.63 5.61 -1.14
C ALA A 54 -6.29 4.13 -0.87
N VAL A 55 -5.23 3.90 -0.10
CA VAL A 55 -4.86 2.55 0.38
C VAL A 55 -5.70 2.16 1.59
N GLU A 56 -6.19 0.93 1.59
CA GLU A 56 -6.92 0.34 2.72
C GLU A 56 -6.32 -1.02 3.09
N MET A 57 -6.39 -1.38 4.38
CA MET A 57 -6.12 -2.76 4.82
C MET A 57 -7.37 -3.60 4.55
N LEU A 58 -7.23 -4.66 3.75
CA LEU A 58 -8.31 -5.63 3.52
C LEU A 58 -8.42 -6.61 4.70
N ASP A 59 -7.28 -7.01 5.25
CA ASP A 59 -7.12 -7.85 6.44
C ASP A 59 -5.81 -7.51 7.17
N GLU A 60 -5.26 -8.40 8.00
CA GLU A 60 -4.01 -8.15 8.74
C GLU A 60 -2.75 -8.12 7.85
N GLU A 61 -2.83 -8.72 6.65
CA GLU A 61 -1.68 -9.00 5.77
C GLU A 61 -1.89 -8.51 4.31
N SER A 62 -3.05 -7.98 3.97
CA SER A 62 -3.41 -7.58 2.60
C SER A 62 -3.83 -6.11 2.49
N LEU A 63 -3.37 -5.46 1.42
CA LEU A 63 -3.64 -4.08 1.06
C LEU A 63 -4.48 -4.01 -0.21
N ARG A 64 -5.43 -3.08 -0.27
CA ARG A 64 -6.28 -2.82 -1.43
C ARG A 64 -6.18 -1.35 -1.86
N TRP A 65 -6.06 -1.14 -3.16
CA TRP A 65 -6.34 0.13 -3.84
C TRP A 65 -7.52 -0.08 -4.79
N GLU A 66 -8.74 0.15 -4.30
CA GLU A 66 -9.98 -0.20 -5.00
C GLU A 66 -10.09 0.45 -6.38
N SER A 67 -9.84 1.76 -6.49
CA SER A 67 -9.90 2.50 -7.76
C SER A 67 -8.89 2.01 -8.81
N LEU A 68 -7.78 1.42 -8.36
CA LEU A 68 -6.70 0.94 -9.23
C LEU A 68 -6.87 -0.55 -9.57
N ASP A 69 -7.80 -1.24 -8.91
CA ASP A 69 -7.94 -2.70 -8.93
C ASP A 69 -6.62 -3.42 -8.60
N VAL A 70 -5.94 -2.95 -7.56
CA VAL A 70 -4.66 -3.49 -7.09
C VAL A 70 -4.81 -4.04 -5.68
N ASP A 71 -4.42 -5.30 -5.52
CA ASP A 71 -4.25 -5.97 -4.23
C ASP A 71 -2.79 -6.37 -4.03
N LEU A 72 -2.25 -6.13 -2.84
CA LEU A 72 -0.89 -6.56 -2.48
C LEU A 72 -0.88 -7.22 -1.11
N HIS A 73 -0.28 -8.40 -1.03
CA HIS A 73 0.03 -9.06 0.24
C HIS A 73 1.33 -8.49 0.82
N LEU A 74 1.44 -8.31 2.14
CA LEU A 74 2.65 -7.78 2.79
C LEU A 74 3.88 -8.64 2.52
N ASP A 75 3.72 -9.96 2.43
CA ASP A 75 4.80 -10.89 2.05
C ASP A 75 5.39 -10.55 0.68
N SER A 76 4.58 -10.05 -0.27
CA SER A 76 5.06 -9.63 -1.59
C SER A 76 5.90 -8.35 -1.57
N LEU A 77 5.71 -7.50 -0.55
CA LEU A 77 6.52 -6.30 -0.35
C LEU A 77 7.89 -6.65 0.25
N ILE A 78 7.94 -7.68 1.09
CA ILE A 78 9.16 -8.15 1.76
C ILE A 78 9.98 -9.07 0.83
N HIS A 79 9.29 -9.92 0.07
CA HIS A 79 9.87 -10.94 -0.81
C HIS A 79 9.36 -10.82 -2.25
N PRO A 80 9.58 -9.68 -2.93
CA PRO A 80 9.06 -9.44 -4.28
C PRO A 80 9.57 -10.46 -5.31
N GLU A 81 10.71 -11.10 -5.08
CA GLU A 81 11.25 -12.17 -5.93
C GLU A 81 10.39 -13.43 -5.97
N ARG A 82 9.56 -13.66 -4.93
CA ARG A 82 8.65 -14.81 -4.87
C ARG A 82 7.34 -14.56 -5.62
N TYR A 83 7.03 -13.30 -5.89
CA TYR A 83 5.81 -12.85 -6.52
C TYR A 83 6.16 -11.94 -7.70
N PRO A 84 6.73 -12.50 -8.79
CA PRO A 84 7.02 -11.71 -9.97
C PRO A 84 5.71 -11.12 -10.51
N LEU A 85 5.57 -9.81 -10.37
CA LEU A 85 4.42 -9.05 -10.86
C LEU A 85 4.60 -8.86 -12.36
N ILE A 86 4.22 -9.88 -13.13
CA ILE A 86 4.27 -9.84 -14.58
C ILE A 86 3.05 -9.03 -15.04
N ALA A 87 3.28 -7.78 -15.43
CA ALA A 87 2.34 -7.06 -16.28
C ALA A 87 2.39 -7.74 -17.66
N ILE A 88 1.34 -8.48 -18.02
CA ILE A 88 1.17 -9.09 -19.34
C ILE A 88 0.61 -8.06 -20.32
#